data_AF-A0A378XYW1-F1
#
_entry.id   AF-A0A378XYW1-F1
#
_cell.length_a   1.000
_cell.length_b   1.000
_cell.length_c   1.000
_cell.angle_alpha   90.00
_cell.angle_beta   90.00
_cell.angle_gamma   90.00
#
_symmetry.space_group_name_H-M   'P 1'
#
loop_
_entity.id
_entity.type
_entity.pdbx_description
1 polymer ?
#
loop_
_entity_poly.entity_id
_entity_poly.type
_entity_poly.pdbx_seq_one_letter_code
_entity_poly.pdbx_strand_id
1 'polypeptide(L)' 'MVNIKIVNKQTGRENRYLTYSFMKAINNNLKITLPEKFKISIQ' A
#
# COMPACT_ATOMS: atom_id res chain seq x y z
N MET A 1 13.60 8.68 -4.72
CA MET A 1 12.33 8.70 -3.94
C MET A 1 11.65 7.38 -4.19
N VAL A 2 11.36 6.59 -3.17
CA VAL A 2 10.71 5.27 -3.31
C VAL A 2 9.22 5.50 -3.57
N ASN A 3 8.68 5.08 -4.72
CA ASN A 3 7.26 5.24 -5.02
C ASN A 3 6.51 3.97 -4.59
N ILE A 4 5.92 3.99 -3.40
CA ILE A 4 5.16 2.85 -2.85
C ILE A 4 3.71 2.92 -3.31
N LYS A 5 3.21 1.84 -3.89
CA LYS A 5 1.80 1.69 -4.32
C LYS A 5 1.21 0.41 -3.76
N ILE A 6 -0.01 0.47 -3.23
CA ILE A 6 -0.78 -0.73 -2.90
C ILE A 6 -1.65 -1.09 -4.10
N VAL A 7 -1.48 -2.30 -4.60
CA VAL A 7 -2.12 -2.79 -5.82
C VAL A 7 -2.95 -4.03 -5.52
N ASN A 8 -4.15 -4.10 -6.09
CA ASN A 8 -4.98 -5.30 -6.04
C ASN A 8 -4.32 -6.40 -6.89
N LYS A 9 -4.10 -7.58 -6.30
CA LYS A 9 -3.43 -8.71 -6.95
C LYS A 9 -4.21 -9.25 -8.16
N GLN A 10 -5.53 -9.16 -8.15
CA GLN A 10 -6.41 -9.69 -9.19
C GLN A 10 -6.58 -8.70 -10.35
N THR A 11 -6.80 -7.42 -10.05
CA THR A 11 -7.13 -6.42 -11.08
C THR A 11 -5.92 -5.61 -11.55
N GLY A 12 -4.79 -5.69 -10.84
CA GLY A 12 -3.61 -4.87 -11.11
C GLY A 12 -3.80 -3.37 -10.86
N ARG A 13 -4.97 -2.95 -10.38
CA ARG A 13 -5.30 -1.54 -10.12
C ARG A 13 -4.77 -1.10 -8.77
N GLU A 14 -4.23 0.11 -8.75
CA GLU A 14 -3.83 0.77 -7.52
C GLU A 14 -5.05 1.08 -6.64
N ASN A 15 -4.91 0.86 -5.34
CA ASN A 15 -5.83 1.36 -4.34
C ASN A 15 -5.20 2.57 -3.63
N ARG A 16 -5.47 3.77 -4.16
CA ARG A 16 -4.91 5.05 -3.66
C ARG A 16 -5.19 5.28 -2.17
N TYR A 17 -6.38 4.89 -1.70
CA TYR A 17 -6.76 5.05 -0.29
C TYR A 17 -5.88 4.18 0.64
N LEU A 18 -5.70 2.92 0.28
CA LEU A 18 -4.82 1.99 1.00
C LEU A 18 -3.36 2.46 0.92
N THR A 19 -2.88 2.87 -0.26
CA THR A 19 -1.54 3.43 -0.44
C THR A 19 -1.29 4.59 0.53
N TYR A 20 -2.19 5.57 0.58
CA TYR A 20 -2.07 6.71 1.49
C TYR A 20 -2.08 6.30 2.96
N SER A 21 -3.01 5.41 3.34
CA SER A 21 -3.12 4.91 4.72
C SER A 21 -1.85 4.17 5.15
N PHE A 22 -1.26 3.39 4.25
CA PHE A 22 -0.01 2.67 4.47
C PHE A 22 1.19 3.61 4.62
N MET A 23 1.31 4.62 3.75
CA MET A 23 2.37 5.62 3.88
C MET A 23 2.24 6.42 5.18
N LYS A 24 1.01 6.79 5.57
CA LYS A 24 0.76 7.46 6.85
C LYS A 24 1.15 6.56 8.03
N ALA A 25 0.83 5.28 7.98
CA ALA A 25 1.22 4.33 9.02
C ALA A 25 2.74 4.20 9.15
N ILE A 26 3.47 4.06 8.04
CA ILE A 26 4.95 4.03 8.02
C ILE A 26 5.52 5.31 8.65
N ASN A 27 5.04 6.48 8.21
CA ASN A 27 5.54 7.76 8.72
C ASN A 27 5.30 7.97 10.23
N ASN A 28 4.29 7.30 10.80
CA ASN A 28 3.96 7.39 12.22
C ASN A 28 4.47 6.18 13.03
N ASN A 29 5.30 5.30 12.43
CA ASN A 29 5.76 4.04 13.04
C ASN A 29 4.63 3.16 13.58
N LEU A 30 3.48 3.16 12.90
CA LEU A 30 2.31 2.37 13.26
C LEU A 30 2.35 1.01 12.55
N LYS A 31 1.90 -0.03 13.25
CA LYS A 31 1.65 -1.33 12.63
C LYS A 31 0.38 -1.24 11.79
N ILE A 32 0.46 -1.71 10.54
CA ILE A 32 -0.69 -1.82 9.63
C ILE A 32 -0.68 -3.19 8.97
N THR A 33 -1.85 -3.83 8.90
CA THR A 33 -2.02 -5.12 8.24
C THR A 33 -2.58 -4.87 6.84
N LEU A 34 -1.90 -5.39 5.82
CA LEU A 34 -2.38 -5.32 4.45
C LEU A 34 -3.27 -6.54 4.17
N PRO A 35 -4.51 -6.36 3.66
CA PRO A 35 -5.36 -7.50 3.31
C PRO A 35 -4.74 -8.35 2.20
N GLU A 36 -4.92 -9.66 2.25
CA GLU A 36 -4.24 -10.62 1.34
C GLU A 36 -4.47 -10.37 -0.15
N LYS A 37 -5.61 -9.77 -0.52
CA LYS A 37 -5.92 -9.41 -1.92
C LYS A 37 -5.04 -8.28 -2.48
N PHE A 38 -4.25 -7.62 -1.65
CA PHE A 38 -3.38 -6.52 -2.05
C PHE A 38 -1.90 -6.88 -1.88
N LYS A 39 -1.05 -6.26 -2.70
CA LYS A 39 0.40 -6.32 -2.58
C LYS A 39 0.99 -4.92 -2.58
N ILE A 40 2.16 -4.78 -1.99
CA ILE A 40 2.97 -3.56 -2.07
C ILE A 40 3.79 -3.65 -3.37
N SER A 41 3.77 -2.60 -4.16
CA SER A 41 4.60 -2.42 -5.34
C SER A 41 5.51 -1.22 -5.11
N ILE A 42 6.81 -1.41 -5.35
CA ILE A 42 7.83 -0.38 -5.20
C ILE A 42 8.40 -0.09 -6.59
N GLN A 43 8.42 1.18 -6.99
CA GLN A 43 9.00 1.68 -8.24
C GLN A 43 10.04 2.76 -7.95
#